data_AF-A0A433RB58-F1
#
_entry.id   AF-A0A433RB58-F1
#
_cell.length_a   1.000
_cell.length_b   1.000
_cell.length_c   1.000
_cell.angle_alpha   90.00
_cell.angle_beta   90.00
_cell.angle_gamma   90.00
#
_symmetry.space_group_name_H-M   'P 1'
#
loop_
_entity.id
_entity.type
_entity.pdbx_description
1 polymer ?
#
loop_
_entity_poly.entity_id
_entity_poly.type
_entity_poly.pdbx_seq_one_letter_code
_entity_poly.pdbx_strand_id
1 'polypeptide(L)'
;MEPLIGLVGVILGFSLGEISRIIRESRRKRKLKSVLFSELQSLISLIKQKSDHIQLIIDSLSKKVITPGQTVGILEIGYKNNITDLYNHLTVKERNCLHIIYERLRITNNEINQFESSIKSDIKEKAFEDPYRIYRVRFEKLKESNELVLKLIDSMLSKNPIDVMEIDFK
;
A
#
# COMPACT_ATOMS: atom_id res chain seq x y z
N MET A 1 -33.04 -35.21 -39.43
CA MET A 1 -33.23 -34.75 -38.02
C MET A 1 -31.94 -34.79 -37.19
N GLU A 2 -30.89 -35.50 -37.63
CA GLU A 2 -29.57 -35.56 -36.96
C GLU A 2 -28.77 -34.23 -36.86
N PRO A 3 -28.80 -33.29 -37.84
CA PRO A 3 -27.95 -32.09 -37.75
C PRO A 3 -28.42 -31.10 -36.66
N LEU A 4 -29.71 -31.10 -36.33
CA LEU A 4 -30.29 -30.25 -35.29
C LEU A 4 -29.86 -30.67 -33.88
N ILE A 5 -29.74 -31.98 -33.64
CA ILE A 5 -29.30 -32.53 -32.34
C ILE A 5 -27.82 -32.20 -32.10
N GLY A 6 -26.99 -32.31 -33.15
CA GLY A 6 -25.58 -31.91 -33.09
C GLY A 6 -25.39 -30.41 -32.82
N LEU A 7 -26.20 -29.55 -33.46
CA LEU A 7 -26.13 -28.10 -33.29
C LEU A 7 -26.53 -27.68 -31.85
N VAL A 8 -27.57 -28.29 -31.30
CA VAL A 8 -28.02 -28.05 -29.92
C VAL A 8 -26.95 -28.52 -28.92
N GLY A 9 -26.29 -29.66 -29.16
CA GLY A 9 -25.19 -30.14 -28.33
C GLY A 9 -24.00 -29.18 -28.29
N VAL A 10 -23.61 -28.60 -29.43
CA VAL A 10 -22.52 -27.60 -29.51
C VAL A 10 -22.89 -26.31 -28.80
N ILE A 11 -24.12 -25.80 -28.99
CA ILE A 11 -24.60 -24.58 -28.32
C ILE A 11 -24.62 -24.79 -26.80
N LEU A 12 -25.15 -25.92 -26.32
CA LEU A 12 -25.19 -26.23 -24.88
C LEU A 12 -23.77 -26.38 -24.29
N GLY A 13 -22.88 -27.08 -24.99
CA GLY A 13 -21.48 -27.24 -24.57
C GLY A 13 -20.76 -25.89 -24.50
N PHE A 14 -20.95 -25.02 -25.50
CA PHE A 14 -20.38 -23.69 -25.54
C PHE A 14 -20.95 -22.80 -24.42
N SER A 15 -22.27 -22.76 -24.24
CA SER A 15 -22.91 -21.98 -23.17
C SER A 15 -22.48 -22.43 -21.78
N LEU A 16 -22.41 -23.73 -21.52
CA LEU A 16 -21.93 -24.27 -20.24
C LEU A 16 -20.46 -23.92 -19.98
N GLY A 17 -19.62 -24.00 -21.02
CA GLY A 17 -18.21 -23.60 -20.96
C GLY A 17 -18.05 -22.11 -20.61
N GLU A 18 -18.79 -21.25 -21.30
CA GLU A 18 -18.73 -19.80 -21.11
C GLU A 18 -19.27 -19.37 -19.74
N ILE A 19 -20.39 -19.96 -19.29
CA ILE A 19 -20.95 -19.72 -17.96
C ILE A 19 -19.97 -20.16 -16.86
N SER A 20 -19.36 -21.34 -17.02
CA SER A 20 -18.34 -21.83 -16.08
C SER A 20 -17.13 -20.91 -16.00
N ARG A 21 -16.71 -20.34 -17.15
CA ARG A 21 -15.63 -19.34 -17.21
C ARG A 21 -15.99 -18.09 -16.42
N ILE A 22 -17.16 -17.51 -16.67
CA ILE A 22 -17.66 -16.30 -15.99
C ILE A 22 -17.75 -16.51 -14.47
N ILE A 23 -18.26 -17.67 -14.03
CA ILE A 23 -18.37 -18.00 -12.60
C ILE A 23 -16.99 -18.09 -11.95
N ARG A 24 -16.04 -18.75 -12.63
CA ARG A 24 -14.67 -18.94 -12.13
C ARG A 24 -13.91 -17.62 -12.04
N GLU A 25 -14.04 -16.76 -13.04
CA GLU A 25 -13.47 -15.41 -13.05
C GLU A 25 -14.03 -14.55 -11.93
N SER A 26 -15.35 -14.58 -11.73
CA SER A 26 -16.02 -13.85 -10.65
C SER A 26 -15.55 -14.32 -9.27
N ARG A 27 -15.37 -15.62 -9.07
CA ARG A 27 -14.83 -16.19 -7.82
C ARG A 27 -13.36 -15.79 -7.62
N ARG A 28 -12.53 -15.85 -8.66
CA ARG A 28 -11.12 -15.42 -8.61
C ARG A 28 -11.02 -13.95 -8.21
N LYS A 29 -11.81 -13.07 -8.84
CA LYS A 29 -11.87 -11.64 -8.49
C LYS A 29 -12.22 -11.40 -7.03
N ARG A 30 -13.25 -12.08 -6.51
CA ARG A 30 -13.65 -11.96 -5.10
C ARG A 30 -12.54 -12.43 -4.16
N LYS A 31 -11.89 -13.55 -4.47
CA LYS A 31 -10.77 -14.07 -3.68
C LYS A 31 -9.60 -13.09 -3.65
N LEU A 32 -9.20 -12.54 -4.80
CA LEU A 32 -8.11 -11.58 -4.89
C LEU A 32 -8.42 -10.28 -4.11
N LYS A 33 -9.63 -9.73 -4.27
CA LYS A 33 -10.05 -8.56 -3.47
C LYS A 33 -10.06 -8.86 -1.97
N SER A 34 -10.49 -10.05 -1.57
CA SER A 34 -10.49 -10.46 -0.15
C SER A 34 -9.07 -10.56 0.42
N VAL A 35 -8.11 -11.11 -0.34
CA VAL A 35 -6.70 -11.17 0.08
C VAL A 35 -6.15 -9.75 0.25
N LEU A 36 -6.40 -8.87 -0.71
CA LEU A 36 -5.97 -7.48 -0.66
C LEU A 36 -6.56 -6.76 0.56
N PHE A 37 -7.86 -6.88 0.82
CA PHE A 37 -8.47 -6.24 1.98
C PHE A 37 -7.94 -6.79 3.31
N SER A 38 -7.70 -8.10 3.39
CA SER A 38 -7.05 -8.69 4.56
C SER A 38 -5.63 -8.13 4.76
N GLU A 39 -4.88 -7.93 3.67
CA GLU A 39 -3.55 -7.31 3.73
C GLU A 39 -3.66 -5.86 4.21
N LEU A 40 -4.52 -5.03 3.60
CA LEU A 40 -4.75 -3.64 4.02
C LEU A 40 -5.14 -3.55 5.50
N GLN A 41 -5.98 -4.46 5.99
CA GLN A 41 -6.37 -4.49 7.39
C GLN A 41 -5.18 -4.83 8.31
N SER A 42 -4.31 -5.77 7.90
CA SER A 42 -3.08 -6.08 8.62
C SER A 42 -2.07 -4.94 8.61
N LEU A 43 -2.05 -4.12 7.54
CA LEU A 43 -1.18 -2.95 7.45
C LEU A 43 -1.54 -1.88 8.48
N ILE A 44 -2.80 -1.75 8.89
CA ILE A 44 -3.22 -0.74 9.88
C ILE A 44 -2.41 -0.85 11.17
N SER A 45 -2.28 -2.05 11.75
CA SER A 45 -1.51 -2.24 12.98
C SER A 45 -0.03 -1.96 12.78
N LEU A 46 0.52 -2.36 11.63
CA LEU A 46 1.93 -2.15 11.31
C LEU A 46 2.27 -0.66 11.10
N ILE A 47 1.37 0.09 10.45
CA ILE A 47 1.53 1.53 10.24
C ILE A 47 1.47 2.28 11.57
N LYS A 48 0.56 1.89 12.47
CA LYS A 48 0.49 2.46 13.82
C LYS A 48 1.79 2.23 14.58
N GLN A 49 2.28 0.99 14.62
CA GLN A 49 3.56 0.65 15.26
C GLN A 49 4.74 1.45 14.67
N LYS A 50 4.77 1.64 13.34
CA LYS A 50 5.79 2.47 12.69
C LYS A 50 5.66 3.94 13.01
N SER A 51 4.43 4.45 13.15
CA SER A 51 4.18 5.83 13.54
C SER A 51 4.65 6.09 14.98
N ASP A 52 4.47 5.13 15.88
CA ASP A 52 5.03 5.20 17.23
C ASP A 52 6.57 5.21 17.20
N HIS A 53 7.19 4.38 16.35
CA HIS A 53 8.64 4.39 16.19
C HIS A 53 9.16 5.71 15.59
N ILE A 54 8.46 6.29 14.62
CA ILE A 54 8.76 7.63 14.09
C ILE A 54 8.69 8.67 15.21
N GLN A 55 7.68 8.59 16.09
CA GLN A 55 7.57 9.51 17.23
C GLN A 55 8.77 9.37 18.17
N LEU A 56 9.23 8.15 18.46
CA LEU A 56 10.45 7.93 19.24
C LEU A 56 11.68 8.57 18.59
N ILE A 57 11.81 8.47 17.26
CA ILE A 57 12.91 9.13 16.53
C ILE A 57 12.81 10.65 16.68
N ILE A 58 11.63 11.24 16.49
CA ILE A 58 11.38 12.68 16.67
C ILE A 58 11.78 13.14 18.07
N ASP A 59 11.35 12.41 19.09
CA ASP A 59 11.62 12.72 20.49
C ASP A 59 13.12 12.63 20.81
N SER A 60 13.82 11.62 20.27
CA SER A 60 15.27 11.48 20.42
C SER A 60 16.05 12.58 19.70
N LEU A 61 15.62 12.97 18.49
CA LEU A 61 16.24 14.08 17.74
C LEU A 61 16.09 15.41 18.49
N SER A 62 14.98 15.63 19.22
CA SER A 62 14.81 16.82 20.07
C SER A 62 15.85 16.91 21.19
N LYS A 63 16.38 15.75 21.64
CA LYS A 63 17.44 15.62 22.65
C LYS A 63 18.83 15.50 22.02
N LYS A 64 18.94 15.65 20.69
CA LYS A 64 20.17 15.44 19.91
C LYS A 64 20.77 14.04 20.08
N VAL A 65 19.92 13.03 20.25
CA VAL A 65 20.29 11.62 20.37
C VAL A 65 19.88 10.87 19.10
N ILE A 66 20.80 10.07 18.55
CA ILE A 66 20.51 9.20 17.41
C ILE A 66 20.05 7.85 17.95
N THR A 67 18.85 7.41 17.54
CA THR A 67 18.30 6.11 17.90
C THR A 67 18.46 5.15 16.71
N PRO A 68 18.72 3.85 16.92
CA PRO A 68 18.75 2.88 15.83
C PRO A 68 17.41 2.88 15.09
N GLY A 69 17.44 3.08 13.78
CA GLY A 69 16.24 3.19 12.93
C GLY A 69 15.78 1.86 12.33
N GLN A 70 16.39 0.72 12.67
CA GLN A 70 16.03 -0.53 12.02
C GLN A 70 14.62 -0.98 12.43
N THR A 71 13.71 -1.11 11.46
CA THR A 71 12.36 -1.63 11.70
C THR A 71 12.08 -2.82 10.79
N VAL A 72 11.13 -3.68 11.22
CA VAL A 72 10.61 -4.75 10.38
C VAL A 72 10.00 -4.13 9.13
N GLY A 73 10.39 -4.61 7.95
CA GLY A 73 9.85 -4.16 6.68
C GLY A 73 8.35 -4.40 6.57
N ILE A 74 7.69 -3.62 5.72
CA ILE A 74 6.27 -3.84 5.39
C ILE A 74 6.21 -4.98 4.38
N LEU A 75 5.37 -5.97 4.68
CA LEU A 75 5.07 -7.05 3.74
C LEU A 75 4.09 -6.54 2.69
N GLU A 76 4.50 -6.58 1.42
CA GLU A 76 3.70 -6.12 0.26
C GLU A 76 3.35 -7.30 -0.67
N ILE A 77 3.30 -8.52 -0.12
CA ILE A 77 3.28 -9.76 -0.89
C ILE A 77 2.00 -9.88 -1.73
N GLY A 78 0.83 -9.60 -1.15
CA GLY A 78 -0.43 -9.73 -1.86
C GLY A 78 -0.60 -8.62 -2.90
N TYR A 79 -0.18 -7.39 -2.62
CA TYR A 79 -0.14 -6.34 -3.63
C TYR A 79 0.82 -6.68 -4.79
N LYS A 80 2.11 -6.93 -4.53
CA LYS A 80 3.09 -7.20 -5.60
C LYS A 80 2.73 -8.42 -6.44
N ASN A 81 2.24 -9.49 -5.81
CA ASN A 81 1.97 -10.74 -6.53
C ASN A 81 0.64 -10.72 -7.29
N ASN A 82 -0.32 -9.86 -6.90
CA ASN A 82 -1.66 -9.90 -7.47
C ASN A 82 -2.09 -8.60 -8.14
N ILE A 83 -1.29 -7.53 -8.11
CA ILE A 83 -1.70 -6.23 -8.65
C ILE A 83 -2.01 -6.30 -10.15
N THR A 84 -1.25 -7.06 -10.93
CA THR A 84 -1.49 -7.24 -12.38
C THR A 84 -2.85 -7.86 -12.66
N ASP A 85 -3.23 -8.88 -11.90
CA ASP A 85 -4.53 -9.55 -12.00
C ASP A 85 -5.68 -8.67 -11.45
N LEU A 86 -5.42 -7.91 -10.39
CA LEU A 86 -6.39 -7.02 -9.75
C LEU A 86 -6.62 -5.74 -10.55
N TYR A 87 -5.64 -5.28 -11.33
CA TYR A 87 -5.68 -4.00 -12.03
C TYR A 87 -6.93 -3.88 -12.93
N ASN A 88 -7.26 -4.95 -13.66
CA ASN A 88 -8.43 -5.00 -14.55
C ASN A 88 -9.77 -5.08 -13.81
N HIS A 89 -9.75 -5.22 -12.48
CA HIS A 89 -10.92 -5.46 -11.66
C HIS A 89 -11.16 -4.38 -10.60
N LEU A 90 -10.25 -3.41 -10.52
CA LEU A 90 -10.31 -2.24 -9.67
C LEU A 90 -10.69 -1.02 -10.50
N THR A 91 -11.48 -0.14 -9.91
CA THR A 91 -11.76 1.20 -10.45
C THR A 91 -10.49 2.04 -10.46
N VAL A 92 -10.46 3.11 -11.26
CA VAL A 92 -9.34 4.06 -11.29
C VAL A 92 -9.02 4.59 -9.89
N LYS A 93 -10.06 4.95 -9.11
CA LYS A 93 -9.91 5.44 -7.73
C LYS A 93 -9.29 4.40 -6.81
N GLU A 94 -9.78 3.15 -6.85
CA GLU A 94 -9.21 2.04 -6.07
C GLU A 94 -7.72 1.83 -6.42
N ARG A 95 -7.37 1.88 -7.71
CA ARG A 95 -5.98 1.70 -8.16
C ARG A 95 -5.06 2.81 -7.68
N ASN A 96 -5.49 4.06 -7.81
CA ASN A 96 -4.72 5.22 -7.35
C ASN A 96 -4.52 5.19 -5.83
N CYS A 97 -5.59 4.90 -5.08
CA CYS A 97 -5.52 4.70 -3.62
C CYS A 97 -4.46 3.65 -3.25
N LEU A 98 -4.54 2.45 -3.84
CA LEU A 98 -3.60 1.38 -3.55
C LEU A 98 -2.16 1.78 -3.89
N HIS A 99 -1.95 2.33 -5.09
CA HIS A 99 -0.63 2.76 -5.52
C HIS A 99 -0.01 3.73 -4.50
N ILE A 100 -0.77 4.73 -4.06
CA ILE A 100 -0.29 5.75 -3.12
C ILE A 100 -0.08 5.17 -1.72
N ILE A 101 -0.95 4.28 -1.25
CA ILE A 101 -0.76 3.56 0.01
C ILE A 101 0.60 2.85 -0.01
N TYR A 102 0.83 1.97 -0.98
CA TYR A 102 2.06 1.17 -1.03
C TYR A 102 3.30 2.03 -1.27
N GLU A 103 3.22 3.06 -2.11
CA GLU A 103 4.36 3.93 -2.38
C GLU A 103 4.77 4.75 -1.15
N ARG A 104 3.81 5.32 -0.41
CA ARG A 104 4.10 6.04 0.84
C ARG A 104 4.67 5.13 1.92
N LEU A 105 4.20 3.89 2.00
CA LEU A 105 4.74 2.88 2.91
C LEU A 105 6.18 2.46 2.53
N ARG A 106 6.46 2.31 1.25
CA ARG A 106 7.80 2.06 0.71
C ARG A 106 8.77 3.19 1.07
N ILE A 107 8.37 4.45 0.83
CA ILE A 107 9.16 5.63 1.18
C ILE A 107 9.44 5.65 2.69
N THR A 108 8.41 5.43 3.51
CA THR A 108 8.55 5.43 4.97
C THR A 108 9.53 4.37 5.46
N ASN A 109 9.47 3.15 4.93
CA ASN A 109 10.45 2.11 5.25
C ASN A 109 11.86 2.51 4.85
N ASN A 110 12.02 3.06 3.64
CA ASN A 110 13.33 3.43 3.15
C ASN A 110 13.98 4.51 4.00
N GLU A 111 13.22 5.57 4.34
CA GLU A 111 13.70 6.66 5.19
C GLU A 111 14.08 6.18 6.59
N ILE A 112 13.24 5.35 7.23
CA ILE A 112 13.52 4.78 8.55
C ILE A 112 14.80 3.92 8.53
N ASN A 113 14.95 3.06 7.51
CA ASN A 113 16.11 2.17 7.42
C ASN A 113 17.43 2.89 7.12
N GLN A 114 17.37 3.99 6.35
CA GLN A 114 18.57 4.77 5.99
C GLN A 114 18.93 5.83 7.04
N PHE A 115 17.98 6.21 7.91
CA PHE A 115 18.12 7.32 8.85
C PHE A 115 19.43 7.34 9.60
N GLU A 116 19.78 6.24 10.27
CA GLU A 116 20.94 6.21 11.17
C GLU A 116 22.24 6.47 10.41
N SER A 117 22.41 5.85 9.24
CA SER A 117 23.58 6.08 8.39
C SER A 117 23.60 7.50 7.84
N SER A 118 22.46 8.01 7.38
CA SER A 118 22.37 9.31 6.71
C SER A 118 22.65 10.46 7.69
N ILE A 119 22.04 10.46 8.87
CA ILE A 119 22.28 11.51 9.86
C ILE A 119 23.73 11.50 10.39
N LYS A 120 24.33 10.31 10.56
CA LYS A 120 25.74 10.18 10.96
C LYS A 120 26.68 10.75 9.89
N SER A 121 26.41 10.49 8.61
CA SER A 121 27.19 11.07 7.50
C SER A 121 27.06 12.58 7.47
N ASP A 122 25.83 13.11 7.54
CA ASP A 122 25.57 14.54 7.46
C ASP A 122 26.18 15.33 8.62
N ILE A 123 26.21 14.76 9.83
CA ILE A 123 26.90 15.33 10.98
C ILE A 123 28.43 15.34 10.75
N LYS A 124 28.98 14.23 10.25
CA LYS A 124 30.43 14.09 10.02
C LYS A 124 30.92 15.04 8.93
N GLU A 125 30.15 15.19 7.87
CA GLU A 125 30.46 16.03 6.71
C GLU A 125 30.10 17.50 6.94
N LYS A 126 29.43 17.81 8.05
CA LYS A 126 28.86 19.15 8.33
C LYS A 126 28.00 19.64 7.16
N ALA A 127 27.23 18.73 6.55
CA ALA A 127 26.38 19.02 5.40
C ALA A 127 25.32 20.09 5.72
N PHE A 128 24.94 20.20 6.99
CA PHE A 128 23.97 21.17 7.47
C PHE A 128 24.42 21.83 8.78
N GLU A 129 23.92 23.05 9.02
CA GLU A 129 24.14 23.79 10.26
C GLU A 129 23.46 23.11 11.47
N ASP A 130 22.24 22.59 11.27
CA ASP A 130 21.51 21.80 12.28
C ASP A 130 20.87 20.54 11.65
N PRO A 131 21.64 19.44 11.52
CA PRO A 131 21.14 18.17 11.00
C PRO A 131 19.94 17.64 11.81
N TYR A 132 19.97 17.78 13.14
CA TYR A 132 18.91 17.23 14.01
C TYR A 132 17.56 17.86 13.71
N ARG A 133 17.52 19.19 13.52
CA ARG A 133 16.28 19.89 13.14
C ARG A 133 15.77 19.45 11.77
N ILE A 134 16.65 19.30 10.78
CA ILE A 134 16.26 18.90 9.43
C ILE A 134 15.64 17.50 9.43
N TYR A 135 16.30 16.54 10.06
CA TYR A 135 15.77 15.17 10.16
C TYR A 135 14.48 15.15 10.97
N ARG A 136 14.36 15.92 12.05
CA ARG A 136 13.13 15.99 12.82
C ARG A 136 11.94 16.43 11.96
N VAL A 137 12.08 17.53 11.21
CA VAL A 137 11.02 18.02 10.30
C VAL A 137 10.70 16.99 9.23
N ARG A 138 11.70 16.27 8.71
CA ARG A 138 11.47 15.17 7.75
C ARG A 138 10.63 14.05 8.37
N PHE A 139 10.93 13.64 9.61
CA PHE A 139 10.17 12.61 10.30
C PHE A 139 8.76 13.05 10.71
N GLU A 140 8.56 14.33 11.03
CA GLU A 140 7.22 14.91 11.24
C GLU A 140 6.36 14.76 9.97
N LYS A 141 6.91 15.07 8.78
CA LYS A 141 6.23 14.85 7.49
C LYS A 141 5.94 13.36 7.20
N LEU A 142 6.85 12.46 7.58
CA LEU A 142 6.62 11.01 7.43
C LEU A 142 5.48 10.53 8.33
N LYS A 143 5.38 11.06 9.54
CA LYS A 143 4.27 10.77 10.45
C LYS A 143 2.93 11.22 9.85
N GLU A 144 2.85 12.44 9.34
CA GLU A 144 1.66 12.95 8.65
C GLU A 144 1.30 12.09 7.43
N SER A 145 2.31 11.65 6.66
CA SER A 145 2.11 10.75 5.53
C SER A 145 1.51 9.40 5.97
N ASN A 146 1.94 8.83 7.11
CA ASN A 146 1.33 7.61 7.65
C ASN A 146 -0.12 7.81 8.08
N GLU A 147 -0.46 8.96 8.67
CA GLU A 147 -1.84 9.30 9.02
C GLU A 147 -2.73 9.41 7.79
N LEU A 148 -2.21 9.99 6.70
CA LEU A 148 -2.90 9.98 5.41
C LEU A 148 -3.11 8.55 4.90
N VAL A 149 -2.08 7.70 4.95
CA VAL A 149 -2.20 6.31 4.51
C VAL A 149 -3.27 5.56 5.30
N LEU A 150 -3.37 5.77 6.62
CA LEU A 150 -4.43 5.18 7.43
C LEU A 150 -5.83 5.62 6.96
N LYS A 151 -6.01 6.91 6.62
CA LYS A 151 -7.27 7.41 6.05
C LYS A 151 -7.60 6.79 4.70
N LEU A 152 -6.59 6.62 3.83
CA LEU A 152 -6.76 5.98 2.53
C LEU A 152 -7.16 4.51 2.68
N ILE A 153 -6.52 3.78 3.59
CA ILE A 153 -6.86 2.38 3.89
C ILE A 153 -8.30 2.28 4.40
N ASP A 154 -8.71 3.15 5.34
CA ASP A 154 -10.06 3.16 5.88
C ASP A 154 -11.12 3.44 4.79
N SER A 155 -10.82 4.38 3.89
CA SER A 155 -11.68 4.69 2.74
C SER A 155 -11.86 3.50 1.79
N MET A 156 -10.78 2.74 1.56
CA MET A 156 -10.79 1.53 0.75
C MET A 156 -11.62 0.42 1.40
N LEU A 157 -11.42 0.18 2.71
CA LEU A 157 -12.16 -0.84 3.47
C LEU A 157 -13.66 -0.51 3.56
N SER A 158 -14.01 0.77 3.63
CA SER A 158 -15.39 1.26 3.64
C SER A 158 -16.05 1.27 2.26
N LYS A 159 -15.38 0.79 1.20
CA LYS A 159 -15.84 0.79 -0.20
C LYS A 159 -16.13 2.18 -0.76
N ASN A 160 -15.55 3.22 -0.18
CA ASN A 160 -15.67 4.60 -0.64
C ASN A 160 -14.26 5.19 -0.84
N PRO A 161 -13.51 4.72 -1.86
CA PRO A 161 -12.12 5.13 -2.06
C PRO A 161 -12.03 6.62 -2.36
N ILE A 162 -11.19 7.31 -1.61
CA ILE A 162 -10.91 8.73 -1.81
C ILE A 162 -10.19 8.93 -3.15
N ASP A 163 -10.56 9.99 -3.89
CA ASP A 163 -9.81 10.36 -5.09
C ASP A 163 -8.55 11.13 -4.69
N VAL A 164 -7.43 10.43 -4.68
CA VAL A 164 -6.17 10.99 -4.18
C VAL A 164 -5.52 11.94 -5.19
N MET A 165 -5.91 11.88 -6.47
CA MET A 165 -5.40 12.80 -7.50
C MET A 165 -5.97 14.21 -7.34
N GLU A 166 -7.04 14.39 -6.55
CA GLU A 166 -7.57 15.71 -6.16
C GLU A 166 -6.91 16.26 -4.88
N ILE A 167 -6.20 15.41 -4.11
CA ILE A 167 -5.59 15.78 -2.83
C ILE A 167 -4.18 16.35 -3.02
N ASP A 168 -3.43 15.88 -4.03
CA ASP A 168 -2.06 16.33 -4.30
C ASP A 168 -1.95 17.71 -4.99
N PHE A 169 -3.06 18.45 -5.18
CA PHE A 169 -3.10 19.80 -5.78
C PHE A 169 -3.51 20.94 -4.81
N LYS A 170 -3.35 20.75 -3.49
CA LYS A 170 -3.53 21.84 -2.51
C LYS A 170 -2.32 22.05 -1.63
#